data_AF-A0A7I7KXP1-F1
#
_entry.id   AF-A0A7I7KXP1-F1
#
_cell.length_a   1.000
_cell.length_b   1.000
_cell.length_c   1.000
_cell.angle_alpha   90.00
_cell.angle_beta   90.00
_cell.angle_gamma   90.00
#
_symmetry.space_group_name_H-M   'P 1'
#
loop_
_entity.id
_entity.type
_entity.pdbx_description
1 polymer ?
#
loop_
_entity_poly.entity_id
_entity_poly.type
_entity_poly.pdbx_seq_one_letter_code
_entity_poly.pdbx_strand_id
1 'polypeptide(L)'
;MSDSRKDAGAALEAVARVACVVAAIAALFISYLAAGDLYLAGFPDGHLTDYDKAVETPKRILLWVEFGFAPLFLVLVFLPIGTRIRAAGLLAALIVLGLAVQLQLVGLPWYFGSHLGLDNGIGG
;
A
#
# COMPACT_ATOMS: atom_id res chain seq x y z
N MET A 1 -19.56 -36.83 7.68
CA MET A 1 -18.10 -36.59 7.51
C MET A 1 -17.70 -36.02 6.14
N SER A 2 -18.46 -36.27 5.06
CA SER A 2 -18.25 -35.64 3.74
C SER A 2 -18.74 -34.18 3.71
N ASP A 3 -19.91 -33.90 4.31
CA ASP A 3 -20.51 -32.56 4.36
C ASP A 3 -19.66 -31.53 5.10
N SER A 4 -19.24 -31.84 6.33
CA SER A 4 -18.40 -30.97 7.16
C SER A 4 -17.07 -30.53 6.49
N ARG A 5 -16.51 -31.35 5.59
CA ARG A 5 -15.29 -30.96 4.82
C ARG A 5 -15.60 -29.97 3.70
N LYS A 6 -16.78 -30.05 3.09
CA LYS A 6 -17.22 -29.11 2.04
C LYS A 6 -17.52 -27.76 2.65
N ASP A 7 -18.21 -27.74 3.80
CA ASP A 7 -18.54 -26.51 4.54
C ASP A 7 -17.27 -25.76 4.96
N ALA A 8 -16.27 -26.49 5.48
CA ALA A 8 -14.97 -25.90 5.84
C ALA A 8 -14.22 -25.32 4.62
N GLY A 9 -14.30 -25.99 3.46
CA GLY A 9 -13.70 -25.50 2.22
C GLY A 9 -14.35 -24.21 1.72
N ALA A 10 -15.68 -24.15 1.74
CA ALA A 10 -16.45 -22.97 1.35
C ALA A 10 -16.21 -21.79 2.31
N ALA A 11 -16.16 -22.04 3.62
CA ALA A 11 -15.86 -21.02 4.62
C ALA A 11 -14.45 -20.43 4.42
N LEU A 12 -13.44 -21.26 4.19
CA LEU A 12 -12.07 -20.79 3.94
C LEU A 12 -11.98 -19.95 2.65
N GLU A 13 -12.73 -20.33 1.62
CA GLU A 13 -12.80 -19.56 0.39
C GLU A 13 -13.43 -18.19 0.62
N ALA A 14 -14.54 -18.12 1.35
CA ALA A 14 -15.21 -16.88 1.71
C ALA A 14 -14.28 -15.95 2.51
N VAL A 15 -13.58 -16.49 3.51
CA VAL A 15 -12.58 -15.74 4.30
C VAL A 15 -11.48 -15.17 3.39
N ALA A 16 -10.94 -15.97 2.47
CA ALA A 16 -9.91 -15.50 1.55
C ALA A 16 -10.41 -14.37 0.64
N ARG A 17 -11.66 -14.44 0.17
CA ARG A 17 -12.27 -13.36 -0.64
C ARG A 17 -12.48 -12.09 0.17
N VAL A 18 -13.01 -12.20 1.40
CA VAL A 18 -13.19 -11.06 2.31
C VAL A 18 -11.84 -10.40 2.60
N ALA A 19 -10.80 -11.18 2.88
CA ALA A 19 -9.46 -10.66 3.12
C ALA A 19 -8.91 -9.89 1.90
N CYS A 20 -9.16 -10.35 0.67
CA CYS A 20 -8.79 -9.60 -0.54
C CYS A 20 -9.57 -8.28 -0.65
N VAL A 21 -10.87 -8.25 -0.34
CA VAL A 21 -11.65 -7.00 -0.35
C VAL A 21 -11.12 -6.01 0.69
N VAL A 22 -10.85 -6.47 1.91
CA VAL A 22 -10.27 -5.64 2.97
C VAL A 22 -8.90 -5.10 2.55
N ALA A 23 -8.06 -5.93 1.92
CA ALA A 23 -6.77 -5.50 1.41
C ALA A 23 -6.90 -4.46 0.28
N ALA A 24 -7.90 -4.58 -0.60
CA ALA A 24 -8.18 -3.58 -1.63
C ALA A 24 -8.57 -2.22 -1.01
N ILE A 25 -9.44 -2.23 0.00
CA ILE A 25 -9.83 -1.02 0.73
C ILE A 25 -8.62 -0.41 1.45
N ALA A 26 -7.80 -1.24 2.11
CA ALA A 26 -6.59 -0.78 2.78
C ALA A 26 -5.61 -0.13 1.78
N ALA A 27 -5.37 -0.74 0.62
CA ALA A 27 -4.53 -0.17 -0.42
C ALA A 27 -5.04 1.21 -0.88
N LEU A 28 -6.35 1.35 -1.15
CA LEU A 28 -6.94 2.65 -1.51
C LEU A 28 -6.79 3.69 -0.40
N PHE A 29 -7.00 3.30 0.86
CA PHE A 29 -6.85 4.21 1.98
C PHE A 29 -5.40 4.68 2.15
N ILE A 30 -4.43 3.77 2.02
CA ILE A 30 -3.00 4.11 2.06
C ILE A 30 -2.67 5.07 0.91
N SER A 31 -3.11 4.80 -0.31
CA SER A 31 -2.89 5.69 -1.46
C SER A 31 -3.54 7.06 -1.27
N TYR A 32 -4.70 7.12 -0.61
CA TYR A 32 -5.33 8.40 -0.25
C TYR A 32 -4.47 9.21 0.71
N LEU A 33 -3.89 8.57 1.74
CA LEU A 33 -2.95 9.23 2.65
C LEU A 33 -1.68 9.70 1.93
N ALA A 34 -1.11 8.86 1.06
CA ALA A 34 0.05 9.18 0.23
C ALA A 34 -0.24 10.37 -0.71
N ALA A 35 -1.45 10.44 -1.27
CA ALA A 35 -1.89 11.57 -2.08
C ALA A 35 -1.97 12.83 -1.22
N GLY A 36 -2.54 12.74 -0.02
CA GLY A 36 -2.61 13.86 0.93
C GLY A 36 -1.23 14.43 1.24
N ASP A 37 -0.26 13.56 1.53
CA ASP A 37 1.14 13.95 1.79
C ASP A 37 1.79 14.69 0.60
N LEU A 38 1.47 14.28 -0.64
CA LEU A 38 1.93 14.98 -1.85
C LEU A 38 1.19 16.31 -2.11
N TYR A 39 -0.13 16.35 -1.95
CA TYR A 39 -0.96 17.52 -2.25
C TYR A 39 -0.87 18.61 -1.18
N LEU A 40 -0.54 18.24 0.06
CA LEU A 40 -0.37 19.16 1.17
C LEU A 40 1.11 19.54 1.39
N ALA A 41 2.01 19.13 0.49
CA ALA A 41 3.40 19.60 0.51
C ALA A 41 3.44 21.13 0.39
N GLY A 42 4.13 21.79 1.32
CA GLY A 42 4.20 23.24 1.43
C GLY A 42 2.93 23.92 1.94
N PHE A 43 1.92 23.19 2.42
CA PHE A 43 0.77 23.82 3.09
C PHE A 43 1.16 24.32 4.51
N PRO A 44 0.71 25.50 4.98
CA PRO A 44 -0.25 26.43 4.34
C PRO A 44 0.35 27.59 3.55
N ASP A 45 1.65 27.85 3.65
CA ASP A 45 2.29 29.06 3.11
C ASP A 45 2.73 28.93 1.65
N GLY A 46 2.67 27.72 1.09
CA GLY A 46 3.09 27.37 -0.26
C GLY A 46 4.60 27.15 -0.40
N HIS A 47 5.35 27.11 0.70
CA HIS A 47 6.81 26.99 0.66
C HIS A 47 7.25 25.52 0.49
N LEU A 48 7.82 25.19 -0.66
CA LEU A 48 8.39 23.87 -0.93
C LEU A 48 9.88 23.83 -0.58
N THR A 49 10.22 22.94 0.35
CA THR A 49 11.62 22.68 0.74
C THR A 49 12.38 21.93 -0.35
N ASP A 50 13.71 21.89 -0.26
CA ASP A 50 14.52 21.06 -1.16
C ASP A 50 14.26 19.56 -0.94
N TYR A 51 13.90 19.17 0.29
CA TYR A 51 13.41 17.83 0.58
C TYR A 51 12.11 17.54 -0.20
N ASP A 52 11.12 18.43 -0.15
CA ASP A 52 9.82 18.21 -0.81
C ASP A 52 9.96 17.98 -2.31
N LYS A 53 10.81 18.78 -2.97
CA LYS A 53 11.12 18.62 -4.39
C LYS A 53 11.84 17.30 -4.68
N ALA A 54 12.77 16.89 -3.81
CA ALA A 54 13.52 15.67 -3.99
C ALA A 54 12.65 14.41 -3.81
N VAL A 55 11.70 14.43 -2.87
CA VAL A 55 10.83 13.28 -2.57
C VAL A 55 9.58 13.20 -3.45
N GLU A 56 9.21 14.27 -4.17
CA GLU A 56 7.99 14.31 -4.99
C GLU A 56 7.90 13.13 -5.97
N THR A 57 8.94 12.93 -6.79
CA THR A 57 8.93 11.87 -7.80
C THR A 57 8.91 10.47 -7.17
N PRO A 58 9.80 10.13 -6.20
CA PRO A 58 9.73 8.87 -5.48
C PRO A 58 8.37 8.59 -4.81
N LYS A 59 7.81 9.58 -4.09
CA LYS A 59 6.48 9.44 -3.46
C LYS A 59 5.39 9.21 -4.49
N ARG A 60 5.43 9.89 -5.64
CA ARG A 60 4.45 9.70 -6.72
C ARG A 60 4.52 8.29 -7.32
N ILE A 61 5.72 7.74 -7.47
CA ILE A 61 5.90 6.34 -7.92
C ILE A 61 5.28 5.38 -6.90
N LEU A 62 5.58 5.54 -5.61
CA LEU A 62 5.04 4.68 -4.55
C LEU A 62 3.52 4.78 -4.46
N LEU A 63 2.95 5.98 -4.56
CA LEU A 63 1.51 6.20 -4.63
C LEU A 63 0.86 5.40 -5.77
N TRP A 64 1.42 5.44 -6.99
CA TRP A 64 0.87 4.66 -8.10
C TRP A 64 1.02 3.15 -7.91
N VAL A 65 2.11 2.71 -7.28
CA VAL A 65 2.30 1.30 -6.90
C VAL A 65 1.25 0.85 -5.89
N GLU A 66 1.07 1.59 -4.79
CA GLU A 66 0.06 1.31 -3.76
C GLU A 66 -1.35 1.33 -4.35
N PHE A 67 -1.65 2.30 -5.21
CA PHE A 67 -2.95 2.40 -5.87
C PHE A 67 -3.20 1.19 -6.78
N GLY A 68 -2.17 0.72 -7.48
CA GLY A 68 -2.21 -0.48 -8.33
C GLY A 68 -2.49 -1.78 -7.58
N PHE A 69 -2.24 -1.84 -6.26
CA PHE A 69 -2.59 -3.01 -5.46
C PHE A 69 -4.11 -3.17 -5.27
N ALA A 70 -4.88 -2.09 -5.27
CA ALA A 70 -6.34 -2.17 -5.14
C ALA A 70 -6.99 -3.02 -6.26
N PRO A 71 -6.79 -2.75 -7.56
CA PRO A 71 -7.31 -3.61 -8.61
C PRO A 71 -6.68 -5.02 -8.57
N LEU A 72 -5.42 -5.18 -8.17
CA LEU A 72 -4.81 -6.51 -8.01
C LEU A 72 -5.57 -7.37 -6.99
N PHE A 73 -5.89 -6.82 -5.82
CA PHE A 73 -6.66 -7.53 -4.81
C PHE A 73 -8.09 -7.84 -5.28
N LEU A 74 -8.73 -6.92 -6.02
CA LEU A 74 -10.03 -7.19 -6.64
C LEU A 74 -9.95 -8.33 -7.67
N VAL A 75 -8.90 -8.36 -8.49
CA VAL A 75 -8.65 -9.46 -9.43
C VAL A 75 -8.53 -10.80 -8.68
N LEU A 76 -7.84 -10.84 -7.53
CA LEU A 76 -7.75 -12.05 -6.70
C LEU A 76 -9.11 -12.50 -6.11
N VAL A 77 -10.05 -11.57 -5.89
CA VAL A 77 -11.43 -11.90 -5.47
C VAL A 77 -12.17 -12.64 -6.57
N PHE A 78 -12.11 -12.14 -7.81
CA PHE A 78 -12.94 -12.62 -8.91
C PHE A 78 -12.32 -13.76 -9.73
N LEU A 79 -11.00 -13.98 -9.65
CA LEU A 79 -10.36 -15.07 -10.38
C LEU A 79 -10.82 -16.45 -9.87
N PRO A 80 -11.21 -17.39 -10.77
CA PRO A 80 -11.57 -18.75 -10.40
C PRO A 80 -10.31 -19.60 -10.14
N ILE A 81 -9.53 -19.22 -9.13
CA ILE A 81 -8.32 -19.91 -8.69
C ILE A 81 -8.55 -20.65 -7.37
N GLY A 82 -7.77 -21.71 -7.15
CA GLY A 82 -7.84 -22.48 -5.90
C GLY A 82 -7.44 -21.62 -4.68
N THR A 83 -8.07 -21.90 -3.54
CA THR A 83 -7.90 -21.14 -2.29
C THR A 83 -6.44 -21.01 -1.85
N ARG A 84 -5.60 -22.03 -2.07
CA ARG A 84 -4.17 -22.00 -1.73
C ARG A 84 -3.40 -20.98 -2.56
N ILE A 85 -3.66 -20.92 -3.87
CA ILE A 85 -3.01 -19.99 -4.79
C ILE A 85 -3.47 -18.56 -4.46
N ARG A 86 -4.77 -18.37 -4.20
CA ARG A 86 -5.32 -17.08 -3.75
C ARG A 86 -4.65 -16.62 -2.45
N ALA A 87 -4.53 -17.50 -1.45
CA ALA A 87 -3.90 -17.17 -0.18
C ALA A 87 -2.41 -16.80 -0.33
N ALA A 88 -1.66 -17.56 -1.15
CA ALA A 88 -0.27 -17.24 -1.44
C ALA A 88 -0.11 -15.91 -2.18
N GLY A 89 -0.97 -15.65 -3.18
CA GLY A 89 -0.99 -14.39 -3.91
C GLY A 89 -1.35 -13.19 -3.03
N LEU A 90 -2.36 -13.34 -2.17
CA LEU A 90 -2.73 -12.34 -1.17
C LEU A 90 -1.56 -12.05 -0.22
N LEU A 91 -0.92 -13.08 0.32
CA LEU A 91 0.21 -12.91 1.23
C LEU A 91 1.39 -12.21 0.56
N ALA A 92 1.76 -12.64 -0.65
CA ALA A 92 2.84 -12.01 -1.42
C ALA A 92 2.52 -10.54 -1.73
N ALA A 93 1.30 -10.24 -2.15
CA ALA A 93 0.87 -8.88 -2.43
C ALA A 93 0.89 -7.99 -1.17
N LEU A 94 0.45 -8.52 -0.01
CA LEU A 94 0.52 -7.80 1.27
C LEU A 94 1.97 -7.52 1.70
N ILE A 95 2.89 -8.46 1.49
CA ILE A 95 4.31 -8.24 1.79
C ILE A 95 4.86 -7.10 0.94
N VAL A 96 4.61 -7.11 -0.37
CA VAL A 96 5.10 -6.05 -1.27
C VAL A 96 4.46 -4.71 -0.96
N LEU A 97 3.16 -4.67 -0.68
CA LEU A 97 2.48 -3.45 -0.25
C LEU A 97 3.07 -2.92 1.06
N GLY A 98 3.32 -3.79 2.04
CA GLY A 98 3.96 -3.42 3.31
C GLY A 98 5.36 -2.85 3.11
N LEU A 99 6.15 -3.42 2.19
CA LEU A 99 7.47 -2.88 1.83
C LEU A 99 7.37 -1.50 1.16
N ALA A 100 6.38 -1.29 0.27
CA ALA A 100 6.16 0.01 -0.36
C ALA A 100 5.84 1.09 0.69
N VAL A 101 4.94 0.79 1.62
CA VAL A 101 4.60 1.67 2.74
C VAL A 101 5.82 1.94 3.62
N GLN A 102 6.62 0.92 3.93
CA GLN A 102 7.83 1.08 4.72
C GLN A 102 8.86 1.99 4.03
N LEU A 103 9.03 1.85 2.71
CA LEU A 103 9.87 2.75 1.92
C LEU A 103 9.35 4.18 1.97
N GLN A 104 8.04 4.38 1.89
CA GLN A 104 7.45 5.71 1.94
C GLN A 104 7.60 6.39 3.31
N LEU A 105 7.33 5.66 4.40
CA LEU A 105 7.31 6.21 5.76
C LEU A 105 8.69 6.30 6.40
N VAL A 106 9.63 5.42 6.03
CA VAL A 106 10.94 5.33 6.67
C VAL A 106 12.07 5.49 5.68
N GLY A 107 12.00 4.83 4.52
CA GLY A 107 13.05 4.84 3.52
C GLY A 107 13.32 6.25 2.95
N LEU A 108 12.29 6.93 2.48
CA LEU A 108 12.42 8.27 1.90
C LEU A 108 12.85 9.31 2.94
N PRO A 109 12.23 9.43 4.13
CA PRO A 109 12.68 10.40 5.14
C PRO A 109 14.11 10.14 5.62
N TRP A 110 14.49 8.87 5.82
CA TRP A 110 15.86 8.53 6.20
C TRP A 110 16.85 8.89 5.10
N TYR A 111 16.56 8.53 3.84
CA TYR A 111 17.50 8.76 2.74
C TYR A 111 17.64 10.25 2.42
N PHE A 112 16.53 10.95 2.19
CA PHE A 112 16.57 12.35 1.77
C PHE A 112 16.81 13.31 2.95
N GLY A 113 16.20 13.07 4.11
CA GLY A 113 16.36 13.92 5.28
C GLY A 113 17.65 13.63 6.04
N SER A 114 17.83 12.40 6.53
CA SER A 114 18.97 12.08 7.40
C SER A 114 20.27 11.81 6.67
N HIS A 115 20.24 11.08 5.55
CA HIS A 115 21.45 10.67 4.84
C HIS A 115 21.96 11.75 3.88
N LEU A 116 21.08 12.40 3.11
CA LEU A 116 21.44 13.51 2.24
C LEU A 116 21.41 14.88 2.94
N GLY A 117 20.80 14.98 4.12
CA GLY A 117 20.77 16.22 4.90
C GLY A 117 19.84 17.28 4.30
N LEU A 118 18.84 16.90 3.51
CA LEU A 118 17.90 17.86 2.95
C LEU A 118 16.99 18.37 4.06
N ASP A 119 16.89 19.70 4.14
CA ASP A 119 15.98 20.36 5.07
C ASP A 119 14.53 20.01 4.71
N ASN A 120 13.82 19.46 5.69
CA ASN A 120 12.41 19.07 5.59
C ASN A 120 11.49 20.05 6.34
N GLY A 121 12.01 21.22 6.75
CA GLY A 121 11.27 22.27 7.44
C GLY A 121 10.98 21.97 8.92
N ILE A 122 11.46 20.84 9.45
CA ILE A 122 11.29 20.45 10.86
C ILE A 122 12.55 20.86 11.63
N GLY A 123 12.53 22.05 12.25
CA GLY A 123 13.60 22.48 13.17
C GLY A 123 14.20 23.87 12.96
N GLY A 124 13.49 24.78 12.28
CA GLY A 124 13.81 26.22 12.24
C GLY A 124 13.18 27.02 13.38
#